data_AF-A0A2K9AT57-F1
#
_entry.id   AF-A0A2K9AT57-F1
#
_cell.length_a   1.000
_cell.length_b   1.000
_cell.length_c   1.000
_cell.angle_alpha   90.00
_cell.angle_beta   90.00
_cell.angle_gamma   90.00
#
_symmetry.space_group_name_H-M   'P 1'
#
loop_
_entity.id
_entity.type
_entity.pdbx_description
1 polymer ?
#
loop_
_entity_poly.entity_id
_entity_poly.type
_entity_poly.pdbx_seq_one_letter_code
_entity_poly.pdbx_strand_id
1 'polypeptide(L)'
;MVGFILFIFFLWTISCLSIFKPVLILKISDYFRIKGKVEYTDYAIHSVIFGGVVMFIVSLVLIYFYITDVYVFTYLNYQIS
;
A
#
# COMPACT_ATOMS: atom_id res chain seq x y z
N MET A 1 -9.11 -17.88 5.00
CA MET A 1 -9.55 -16.51 5.37
C MET A 1 -8.47 -15.72 6.11
N VAL A 2 -7.99 -16.17 7.27
CA VAL A 2 -6.99 -15.41 8.08
C VAL A 2 -5.70 -15.09 7.32
N GLY A 3 -5.18 -16.02 6.50
CA GLY A 3 -3.98 -15.79 5.70
C GLY A 3 -4.12 -14.72 4.61
N PHE A 4 -5.32 -14.54 4.05
CA PHE A 4 -5.58 -13.53 3.01
C PHE A 4 -5.62 -12.12 3.62
N ILE A 5 -6.18 -11.99 4.82
CA ILE A 5 -6.20 -10.73 5.58
C ILE A 5 -4.77 -10.31 5.96
N LEU A 6 -3.95 -11.25 6.44
CA LEU A 6 -2.54 -10.96 6.77
C LEU A 6 -1.73 -10.55 5.53
N PHE A 7 -1.98 -11.17 4.38
CA PHE A 7 -1.33 -10.81 3.11
C PHE A 7 -1.69 -9.40 2.64
N ILE A 8 -2.97 -9.02 2.74
CA ILE A 8 -3.43 -7.66 2.42
C ILE A 8 -2.80 -6.64 3.36
N PHE A 9 -2.75 -6.92 4.67
CA PHE A 9 -2.09 -6.05 5.62
C PHE A 9 -0.61 -5.86 5.28
N PHE A 10 0.10 -6.95 4.92
CA PHE A 10 1.50 -6.86 4.54
C PHE A 10 1.73 -6.00 3.28
N LEU A 11 0.91 -6.19 2.24
CA LEU A 11 0.91 -5.36 1.03
C LEU A 11 0.66 -3.88 1.35
N TRP A 12 -0.29 -3.62 2.25
CA TRP A 12 -0.64 -2.28 2.69
C TRP A 12 0.51 -1.61 3.44
N THR A 13 1.19 -2.34 4.34
CA THR A 13 2.35 -1.80 5.08
C THR A 13 3.50 -1.46 4.15
N ILE A 14 3.80 -2.31 3.16
CA ILE A 14 4.82 -2.04 2.13
C ILE A 14 4.43 -0.80 1.31
N SER A 15 3.16 -0.70 0.92
CA SER A 15 2.63 0.45 0.19
C SER A 15 2.81 1.75 0.97
N CYS A 16 2.47 1.77 2.26
CA CYS A 16 2.69 2.92 3.13
C CYS A 16 4.19 3.24 3.27
N LEU A 17 5.03 2.24 3.53
CA LEU A 17 6.49 2.44 3.64
C LEU A 17 7.10 3.01 2.36
N SER A 18 6.62 2.59 1.18
CA SER A 18 7.04 3.11 -0.11
C SER A 18 6.70 4.59 -0.27
N ILE A 19 5.50 5.01 0.14
CA ILE A 19 5.06 6.41 0.05
C ILE A 19 5.79 7.30 1.08
N PHE A 20 6.00 6.81 2.31
CA PHE A 20 6.58 7.61 3.39
C PHE A 20 8.12 7.69 3.36
N LYS A 21 8.83 6.68 2.85
CA LYS A 21 10.31 6.70 2.72
C LYS A 21 10.86 7.94 2.04
N PRO A 22 10.42 8.35 0.84
CA PRO A 22 10.96 9.52 0.15
C PRO A 22 10.65 10.81 0.93
N VAL A 23 9.46 10.93 1.51
CA VAL A 23 9.06 12.10 2.31
C VAL A 23 9.90 12.25 3.58
N LEU A 24 10.17 11.14 4.28
CA LEU A 24 11.02 11.13 5.48
C LEU A 24 12.48 11.43 5.16
N ILE A 25 13.00 10.88 4.05
CA ILE A 25 14.37 11.12 3.59
C ILE A 25 14.57 12.59 3.23
N LEU A 26 13.63 13.21 2.51
CA LEU A 26 13.67 14.64 2.17
C LEU A 26 13.62 15.52 3.43
N LYS A 27 12.76 15.19 4.41
CA LYS A 27 12.68 15.94 5.68
C LYS A 27 13.93 15.78 6.55
N ILE A 28 14.52 14.60 6.60
CA ILE A 28 15.76 14.34 7.35
C ILE A 28 16.94 15.05 6.71
N SER A 29 17.05 15.05 5.38
CA SER A 29 18.14 15.77 4.70
C SER A 29 18.05 17.29 4.91
N ASP A 30 16.83 17.85 4.91
CA ASP A 30 16.60 19.26 5.23
C ASP A 30 16.96 19.61 6.68
N TYR A 31 16.63 18.72 7.64
CA TYR A 31 16.96 18.91 9.05
C TYR A 31 18.48 18.90 9.33
N PHE A 32 19.23 18.06 8.61
CA PHE A 32 20.67 17.92 8.81
C PHE A 32 21.54 18.89 7.99
N ARG A 33 20.97 19.70 7.06
CA ARG A 33 21.72 20.66 6.23
C ARG A 33 22.93 20.05 5.49
N ILE A 34 22.93 18.74 5.27
CA ILE A 34 23.99 18.03 4.57
C ILE A 34 23.80 18.29 3.08
N LYS A 35 24.53 19.27 2.52
CA LYS A 35 24.71 19.52 1.07
C LYS A 35 25.43 18.38 0.34
N GLY A 36 25.39 17.16 0.87
CA GLY A 36 25.84 15.97 0.17
C GLY A 36 24.76 15.59 -0.81
N LYS A 37 24.96 15.93 -2.08
CA LYS A 37 24.13 15.56 -3.22
C LYS A 37 23.83 14.06 -3.23
N VAL A 38 22.78 13.64 -2.54
CA VAL A 38 22.01 12.53 -3.03
C VAL A 38 20.94 13.22 -3.86
N GLU A 39 21.30 13.57 -5.10
CA GLU A 39 20.31 13.87 -6.13
C GLU A 39 19.51 12.59 -6.29
N TYR A 40 18.53 12.38 -5.40
CA TYR A 40 17.42 11.50 -5.69
C TYR A 40 16.85 12.06 -6.96
N THR A 41 17.16 11.40 -8.08
CA THR A 41 16.68 11.79 -9.39
C THR A 41 15.17 11.91 -9.24
N ASP A 42 14.56 13.05 -9.58
CA ASP A 42 13.13 13.28 -9.34
C ASP A 42 12.25 12.12 -9.83
N TYR A 43 12.71 11.46 -10.90
CA TYR A 43 12.18 10.21 -11.45
C TYR A 43 12.11 9.04 -10.45
N ALA A 44 13.13 8.84 -9.62
CA ALA A 44 13.16 7.77 -8.61
C ALA A 44 12.10 8.02 -7.53
N ILE A 45 11.96 9.26 -7.04
CA ILE A 45 10.92 9.62 -6.07
C ILE A 45 9.53 9.42 -6.68
N HIS A 46 9.32 9.90 -7.90
CA HIS A 46 8.04 9.74 -8.59
C HIS A 46 7.69 8.27 -8.84
N SER A 47 8.66 7.44 -9.23
CA SER A 47 8.46 6.00 -9.47
C SER A 47 8.06 5.25 -8.20
N VAL A 48 8.64 5.62 -7.05
CA VAL A 48 8.37 4.99 -5.74
C VAL A 48 6.99 5.39 -5.20
N ILE A 49 6.62 6.66 -5.36
CA ILE A 49 5.26 7.15 -5.01
C ILE A 49 4.23 6.49 -5.92
N PHE A 50 4.46 6.48 -7.24
CA PHE A 50 3.57 5.85 -8.21
C PHE A 50 3.38 4.35 -7.92
N GLY A 51 4.46 3.61 -7.68
CA GLY A 51 4.41 2.20 -7.30
C GLY A 51 3.61 1.98 -6.00
N GLY A 52 3.77 2.86 -5.00
CA GLY A 52 2.97 2.83 -3.79
C GLY A 52 1.48 3.06 -4.05
N VAL A 53 1.12 4.06 -4.86
CA VAL A 53 -0.29 4.33 -5.21
C VAL A 53 -0.92 3.15 -5.95
N VAL A 54 -0.19 2.56 -6.92
CA VAL A 54 -0.67 1.38 -7.66
C VAL A 54 -0.91 0.20 -6.71
N MET A 55 0.05 -0.12 -5.83
CA MET A 55 -0.08 -1.20 -4.85
C MET A 55 -1.24 -0.99 -3.88
N PHE A 56 -1.49 0.27 -3.49
CA PHE A 56 -2.64 0.63 -2.65
C PHE A 56 -3.97 0.37 -3.36
N ILE A 57 -4.11 0.80 -4.62
CA ILE A 57 -5.32 0.58 -5.43
C ILE A 57 -5.57 -0.92 -5.63
N VAL A 58 -4.53 -1.69 -5.98
CA VAL A 58 -4.65 -3.16 -6.13
C VAL A 58 -5.12 -3.80 -4.83
N SER A 59 -4.59 -3.36 -3.68
CA SER A 59 -4.99 -3.87 -2.38
C SER A 59 -6.47 -3.59 -2.07
N LEU A 60 -6.98 -2.40 -2.41
CA LEU A 60 -8.40 -2.05 -2.26
C LEU A 60 -9.31 -2.93 -3.13
N VAL A 61 -8.91 -3.19 -4.37
CA VAL A 61 -9.66 -4.05 -5.29
C VAL A 61 -9.74 -5.49 -4.74
N LEU A 62 -8.65 -6.02 -4.20
CA LEU A 62 -8.64 -7.36 -3.58
C LEU A 62 -9.53 -7.43 -2.34
N ILE A 63 -9.55 -6.38 -1.51
CA ILE A 63 -10.46 -6.28 -0.37
C ILE A 63 -11.91 -6.28 -0.83
N TYR A 64 -12.24 -5.51 -1.89
CA TYR A 64 -13.58 -5.46 -2.44
C TYR A 64 -14.07 -6.84 -2.88
N PHE A 65 -13.28 -7.55 -3.69
CA PHE A 65 -13.63 -8.91 -4.11
C PHE A 65 -13.78 -9.87 -2.94
N TYR A 66 -12.91 -9.77 -1.93
CA TYR A 66 -13.02 -10.58 -0.72
C TYR A 66 -14.33 -10.33 0.03
N ILE A 67 -14.72 -9.07 0.23
CA ILE A 67 -15.98 -8.72 0.91
C ILE A 67 -17.16 -9.23 0.10
N THR A 68 -17.16 -9.06 -1.22
CA THR A 68 -18.23 -9.53 -2.10
C THR A 68 -18.38 -11.05 -2.01
N ASP A 69 -17.29 -11.80 -2.06
CA ASP A 69 -17.30 -13.26 -1.97
C ASP A 69 -17.85 -13.74 -0.62
N VAL A 70 -17.43 -13.12 0.48
CA VAL A 70 -17.96 -13.39 1.83
C VAL A 70 -19.44 -13.05 1.94
N TYR A 71 -19.86 -11.92 1.37
CA TYR A 71 -21.25 -11.50 1.40
C TYR A 71 -22.16 -12.44 0.61
N VAL A 72 -21.73 -12.85 -0.58
CA VAL A 72 -22.43 -13.84 -1.42
C VAL A 72 -22.52 -15.19 -0.71
N PHE A 73 -21.42 -15.67 -0.12
CA PHE A 73 -21.42 -16.93 0.62
C PHE A 73 -22.36 -16.92 1.83
N THR A 74 -22.42 -15.80 2.54
CA THR A 74 -23.31 -15.61 3.71
C THR A 74 -24.77 -15.57 3.26
N TYR A 75 -25.08 -14.85 2.18
CA TYR A 75 -26.43 -14.75 1.63
C TYR A 75 -26.94 -16.10 1.12
N LEU A 76 -26.10 -16.88 0.45
CA LEU A 76 -26.42 -18.24 0.02
C LEU A 76 -26.71 -19.18 1.20
N ASN A 77 -25.91 -19.13 2.27
CA ASN A 77 -26.20 -19.93 3.48
C ASN A 77 -27.52 -19.54 4.14
N TYR A 78 -27.85 -18.25 4.17
CA TYR A 78 -29.11 -17.77 4.75
C TYR A 78 -30.35 -18.22 3.96
N GLN A 79 -30.24 -18.42 2.64
CA GLN A 79 -31.34 -18.91 1.81
C GLN A 79 -31.58 -20.42 1.93
N ILE A 80 -30.56 -21.18 2.36
CA ILE A 80 -30.61 -22.65 2.43
C ILE A 80 -30.98 -23.13 3.85
N SER A 81 -30.86 -22.29 4.87
CA SER A 81 -31.19 -22.57 6.28
C SER A 81 -32.60 -22.13 6.66
#